data_AF-A0A2V7X4B3-F1
#
_entry.id   AF-A0A2V7X4B3-F1
#
_cell.length_a   1.000
_cell.length_b   1.000
_cell.length_c   1.000
_cell.angle_alpha   90.00
_cell.angle_beta   90.00
_cell.angle_gamma   90.00
#
_symmetry.space_group_name_H-M   'P 1'
#
loop_
_entity.id
_entity.type
_entity.pdbx_description
1 polymer ?
#
loop_
_entity_poly.entity_id
_entity_poly.type
_entity_poly.pdbx_seq_one_letter_code
_entity_poly.pdbx_strand_id
1 'polypeptide(L)'
;MSHLTEEELVLHRFGEAEDPAAAVAHLAECAACRAALEALRRDLDAVPMPEPPERGADYGAQVWARLEPHLADVPRPAEIGAARPVGLAASLVLAFLLGRHWPHETPAPAPVSAAARERILLLAVGDHLERSEMLLVELVTAGADGRPVDISTQQEYAEELVGANRLYRQTVVRAGEPGVAGLLDELERLLVEVAHRPSSLSPADLADIRSRIESRGLLFRVRVIETQVREKEKESTKTAAGIKVVS
;
A
#
# COMPACT_ATOMS: atom_id res chain seq x y z
N MET A 1 -36.67 16.45 -5.72
CA MET A 1 -35.61 15.62 -6.32
C MET A 1 -34.36 15.86 -5.50
N SER A 2 -33.66 14.82 -5.07
CA SER A 2 -32.42 14.94 -4.30
C SER A 2 -31.31 15.50 -5.18
N HIS A 3 -30.61 16.52 -4.69
CA HIS A 3 -29.40 17.05 -5.34
C HIS A 3 -28.24 16.08 -5.15
N LEU A 4 -27.28 16.10 -6.08
CA LEU A 4 -25.98 15.48 -5.87
C LEU A 4 -25.28 16.13 -4.68
N THR A 5 -24.74 15.29 -3.81
CA THR A 5 -23.87 15.67 -2.70
C THR A 5 -22.52 16.19 -3.22
N GLU A 6 -21.79 16.92 -2.38
CA GLU A 6 -20.46 17.40 -2.74
C GLU A 6 -19.49 16.25 -3.05
N GLU A 7 -19.57 15.15 -2.30
CA GLU A 7 -18.78 13.93 -2.53
C GLU A 7 -19.05 13.33 -3.91
N GLU A 8 -20.32 13.20 -4.32
CA GLU A 8 -20.68 12.73 -5.66
C GLU A 8 -20.17 13.66 -6.77
N LEU A 9 -20.15 14.98 -6.53
CA LEU A 9 -19.59 15.97 -7.47
C LEU A 9 -18.06 15.86 -7.57
N VAL A 10 -17.38 15.61 -6.46
CA VAL A 10 -15.93 15.34 -6.42
C VAL A 10 -15.59 14.07 -7.20
N LEU A 11 -16.29 12.96 -6.91
CA LEU A 11 -16.11 11.70 -7.61
C LEU A 11 -16.39 11.86 -9.12
N HIS A 12 -17.46 12.58 -9.49
CA HIS A 12 -17.74 12.90 -10.89
C HIS A 12 -16.61 13.70 -11.56
N ARG A 13 -15.97 14.65 -10.87
CA ARG A 13 -14.85 15.46 -11.40
C ARG A 13 -13.58 14.65 -11.63
N PHE A 14 -13.32 13.62 -10.82
CA PHE A 14 -12.17 12.72 -10.98
C PHE A 14 -12.46 11.54 -11.92
N GLY A 15 -13.71 11.36 -12.36
CA GLY A 15 -14.13 10.25 -13.21
C GLY A 15 -14.38 8.95 -12.43
N GLU A 16 -14.59 9.07 -11.12
CA GLU A 16 -14.73 7.98 -10.15
C GLU A 16 -16.16 7.87 -9.59
N ALA A 17 -17.15 8.51 -10.23
CA ALA A 17 -18.55 8.40 -9.80
C ALA A 17 -19.03 6.94 -9.90
N GLU A 18 -19.77 6.47 -8.89
CA GLU A 18 -20.37 5.12 -8.87
C GLU A 18 -21.30 4.89 -10.07
N ASP A 19 -22.06 5.93 -10.46
CA ASP A 19 -22.86 5.95 -11.68
C ASP A 19 -22.60 7.24 -12.47
N PRO A 20 -21.60 7.23 -13.39
CA PRO A 20 -21.27 8.40 -14.19
C PRO A 20 -22.41 8.85 -15.10
N ALA A 21 -23.25 7.92 -15.57
CA ALA A 21 -24.35 8.23 -16.47
C ALA A 21 -25.49 8.94 -15.74
N ALA A 22 -25.85 8.48 -14.54
CA ALA A 22 -26.85 9.13 -13.70
C ALA A 22 -26.40 10.53 -13.24
N ALA A 23 -25.13 10.69 -12.86
CA ALA A 23 -24.56 11.99 -12.51
C ALA A 23 -24.63 12.98 -13.70
N VAL A 24 -24.27 12.53 -14.90
CA VAL A 24 -24.38 13.35 -16.13
C VAL A 24 -25.83 13.71 -16.44
N ALA A 25 -26.76 12.75 -16.34
CA ALA A 25 -28.17 13.00 -16.57
C ALA A 25 -28.74 14.03 -15.56
N HIS A 26 -28.41 13.88 -14.28
CA HIS A 26 -28.82 14.84 -13.25
C HIS A 26 -28.21 16.23 -13.48
N LEU A 27 -26.92 16.30 -13.83
CA LEU A 27 -26.24 17.55 -14.15
C LEU A 27 -26.77 18.20 -15.43
N ALA A 28 -27.39 17.46 -16.35
CA ALA A 28 -28.08 18.03 -17.51
C ALA A 28 -29.40 18.73 -17.12
N GLU A 29 -30.07 18.24 -16.08
CA GLU A 29 -31.39 18.73 -15.67
C GLU A 29 -31.34 19.73 -14.49
N CYS A 30 -30.31 19.68 -13.65
CA CYS A 30 -30.25 20.42 -12.38
C CYS A 30 -29.24 21.58 -12.41
N ALA A 31 -29.73 22.82 -12.50
CA ALA A 31 -28.89 24.03 -12.53
C ALA A 31 -28.10 24.27 -11.23
N ALA A 32 -28.67 23.92 -10.07
CA ALA A 32 -28.01 24.08 -8.77
C ALA A 32 -26.77 23.18 -8.66
N CYS A 33 -26.89 21.91 -9.08
CA CYS A 33 -25.76 20.97 -9.06
C CYS A 33 -24.66 21.35 -10.07
N ARG A 34 -25.02 21.94 -11.22
CA ARG A 34 -24.02 22.51 -12.15
C ARG A 34 -23.24 23.65 -11.51
N ALA A 35 -23.92 24.58 -10.85
CA ALA A 35 -23.27 25.70 -10.17
C ALA A 35 -22.33 25.22 -9.05
N ALA A 36 -22.74 24.20 -8.29
CA ALA A 36 -21.91 23.58 -7.26
C ALA A 36 -20.67 22.89 -7.87
N LEU A 37 -20.83 22.15 -8.97
CA LEU A 37 -19.72 21.51 -9.68
C LEU A 37 -18.72 22.54 -10.24
N GLU A 38 -19.20 23.67 -10.76
CA GLU A 38 -18.34 24.76 -11.24
C GLU A 38 -17.58 25.45 -10.11
N ALA A 39 -18.19 25.62 -8.94
CA ALA A 39 -17.49 26.12 -7.75
C ALA A 39 -16.37 25.18 -7.32
N LEU A 40 -16.66 23.89 -7.20
CA LEU A 40 -15.68 22.87 -6.86
C LEU A 40 -14.52 22.81 -7.87
N ARG A 41 -14.81 22.89 -9.17
CA ARG A 41 -13.77 22.93 -10.23
C ARG A 41 -12.82 24.10 -10.06
N ARG A 42 -13.35 25.30 -9.78
CA ARG A 42 -12.53 26.49 -9.53
C ARG A 42 -11.59 26.31 -8.34
N ASP A 43 -12.07 25.73 -7.25
CA ASP A 43 -11.28 25.54 -6.04
C ASP A 43 -10.16 24.50 -6.24
N LEU A 44 -10.45 23.39 -6.94
CA LEU A 44 -9.47 22.36 -7.24
C LEU A 44 -8.42 22.82 -8.27
N ASP A 45 -8.85 23.54 -9.31
CA ASP A 45 -7.94 24.04 -10.34
C ASP A 45 -7.07 25.21 -9.83
N ALA A 46 -7.40 25.79 -8.66
CA ALA A 46 -6.59 26.82 -8.01
C ALA A 46 -5.28 26.29 -7.41
N VAL A 47 -5.12 24.96 -7.26
CA VAL A 47 -3.90 24.34 -6.77
C VAL A 47 -2.97 24.03 -7.95
N PRO A 48 -1.88 24.79 -8.16
CA PRO A 48 -0.93 24.48 -9.22
C PRO A 48 -0.21 23.17 -8.89
N MET A 49 -0.27 22.21 -9.82
CA MET A 49 0.61 21.05 -9.76
C MET A 49 2.05 21.54 -10.01
N PRO A 50 2.97 21.41 -9.04
CA PRO A 50 4.34 21.84 -9.26
C PRO A 50 4.96 20.98 -10.35
N GLU A 51 5.62 21.62 -11.31
CA GLU A 51 6.42 20.89 -12.28
C GLU A 51 7.51 20.10 -11.54
N PRO A 52 7.62 18.78 -11.79
CA PRO A 52 8.70 18.00 -11.22
C PRO A 52 10.05 18.62 -11.63
N PRO A 53 11.01 18.79 -10.70
CA PRO A 53 12.30 19.36 -11.04
C PRO A 53 13.01 18.51 -12.11
N GLU A 54 13.73 19.18 -13.02
CA GLU A 54 14.54 18.48 -14.01
C GLU A 54 15.52 17.53 -13.32
N ARG A 55 15.49 16.27 -13.76
CA ARG A 55 16.39 15.23 -13.25
C ARG A 55 17.55 15.11 -14.22
N GLY A 56 18.77 15.32 -13.73
CA GLY A 56 19.98 15.11 -14.52
C GLY A 56 20.09 13.65 -15.00
N ALA A 57 20.87 13.42 -16.06
CA ALA A 57 21.07 12.09 -16.65
C ALA A 57 21.55 11.04 -15.62
N ASP A 58 22.29 11.47 -14.61
CA ASP A 58 22.85 10.61 -13.56
C ASP A 58 21.89 10.35 -12.39
N TYR A 59 20.69 10.94 -12.39
CA TYR A 59 19.73 10.81 -11.29
C TYR A 59 19.43 9.34 -10.97
N GLY A 60 19.22 8.52 -12.01
CA GLY A 60 18.97 7.09 -11.85
C GLY A 60 20.13 6.37 -11.17
N ALA A 61 21.37 6.65 -11.58
CA ALA A 61 22.57 6.06 -11.00
C ALA A 61 22.78 6.48 -9.54
N GLN A 62 22.51 7.75 -9.21
CA GLN A 62 22.62 8.26 -7.85
C GLN A 62 21.57 7.68 -6.91
N VAL A 63 20.34 7.49 -7.38
CA VAL A 63 19.28 6.82 -6.62
C VAL A 63 19.63 5.35 -6.43
N TRP A 64 20.10 4.68 -7.49
CA TRP A 64 20.49 3.28 -7.44
C TRP A 64 21.63 3.03 -6.45
N ALA A 65 22.69 3.85 -6.47
CA ALA A 65 23.81 3.72 -5.56
C ALA A 65 23.43 3.89 -4.07
N ARG A 66 22.37 4.66 -3.77
CA ARG A 66 21.84 4.76 -2.40
C ARG A 66 21.00 3.55 -2.02
N LEU A 67 20.32 2.93 -2.98
CA LEU A 67 19.41 1.82 -2.73
C LEU A 67 20.13 0.46 -2.69
N GLU A 68 21.14 0.25 -3.54
CA GLU A 68 21.93 -0.97 -3.67
C GLU A 68 22.38 -1.59 -2.33
N PRO A 69 23.00 -0.85 -1.40
CA PRO A 69 23.46 -1.44 -0.14
C PRO A 69 22.31 -1.96 0.74
N HIS A 70 21.09 -1.41 0.60
CA HIS A 70 19.90 -1.88 1.33
C HIS A 70 19.22 -3.09 0.67
N LEU A 71 19.64 -3.47 -0.53
CA LEU A 71 19.11 -4.61 -1.26
C LEU A 71 20.07 -5.81 -1.25
N ALA A 72 21.31 -5.65 -0.77
CA ALA A 72 22.37 -6.65 -0.83
C ALA A 72 22.23 -7.80 0.19
N ASP A 73 21.31 -7.71 1.15
CA ASP A 73 21.06 -8.74 2.17
C ASP A 73 20.20 -9.93 1.68
N VAL A 74 19.93 -10.03 0.37
CA VAL A 74 19.29 -11.21 -0.20
C VAL A 74 20.29 -12.38 -0.21
N PRO A 75 20.03 -13.52 0.46
CA PRO A 75 20.98 -14.63 0.52
C PRO A 75 21.29 -15.17 -0.88
N ARG A 76 22.57 -15.20 -1.24
CA ARG A 76 23.02 -15.84 -2.48
C ARG A 76 22.93 -17.37 -2.35
N PRO A 77 22.31 -18.10 -3.29
CA PRO A 77 22.33 -19.55 -3.26
C PRO A 77 23.76 -20.08 -3.44
N ALA A 78 24.11 -21.11 -2.67
CA ALA A 78 25.44 -21.68 -2.64
C ALA A 78 25.85 -22.26 -4.02
N GLU A 79 27.00 -21.83 -4.52
CA GLU A 79 27.55 -22.33 -5.78
C GLU A 79 28.07 -23.76 -5.61
N ILE A 80 27.52 -24.70 -6.39
CA ILE A 80 28.00 -26.08 -6.46
C ILE A 80 29.16 -26.11 -7.46
N GLY A 81 30.36 -26.43 -6.97
CA GLY A 81 31.60 -26.36 -7.73
C GLY A 81 31.62 -27.24 -8.99
N ALA A 82 32.00 -26.64 -10.11
CA ALA A 82 32.27 -27.35 -11.36
C ALA A 82 33.79 -27.61 -11.51
N ALA A 83 34.16 -28.87 -11.71
CA ALA A 83 35.52 -29.28 -12.04
C ALA A 83 35.90 -28.79 -13.46
N ARG A 84 37.15 -28.33 -13.61
CA ARG A 84 37.70 -27.81 -14.88
C ARG A 84 38.26 -28.94 -15.75
N PRO A 85 37.88 -29.07 -17.03
CA PRO A 85 38.74 -29.68 -18.03
C PRO A 85 39.43 -28.60 -18.87
N VAL A 86 40.75 -28.70 -18.99
CA VAL A 86 41.59 -27.87 -19.84
C VAL A 86 41.27 -28.19 -21.31
N GLY A 87 40.82 -27.17 -22.04
CA GLY A 87 40.52 -27.23 -23.48
C GLY A 87 39.59 -26.13 -24.00
N LEU A 88 39.42 -25.03 -23.25
CA LEU A 88 38.27 -24.12 -23.36
C LEU A 88 38.63 -22.67 -23.73
N ALA A 89 39.85 -22.37 -24.19
CA ALA A 89 40.19 -20.98 -24.51
C ALA A 89 39.59 -20.53 -25.87
N ALA A 90 39.73 -21.36 -26.91
CA ALA A 90 39.25 -21.02 -28.25
C ALA A 90 37.71 -21.06 -28.37
N SER A 91 37.06 -21.99 -27.66
CA SER A 91 35.59 -22.10 -27.62
C SER A 91 34.95 -20.97 -26.81
N LEU A 92 35.59 -20.46 -25.75
CA LEU A 92 35.09 -19.27 -25.03
C LEU A 92 35.16 -18.02 -25.88
N VAL A 93 36.23 -17.82 -26.66
CA VAL A 93 36.33 -16.66 -27.57
C VAL A 93 35.28 -16.74 -28.67
N LEU A 94 35.05 -17.93 -29.24
CA LEU A 94 34.01 -18.13 -30.25
C LEU A 94 32.60 -17.95 -29.67
N ALA A 95 32.32 -18.50 -28.47
CA ALA A 95 31.07 -18.30 -27.77
C ALA A 95 30.86 -16.84 -27.33
N PHE A 96 31.92 -16.14 -26.96
CA PHE A 96 31.89 -14.72 -26.62
C PHE A 96 31.62 -13.85 -27.85
N LEU A 97 32.24 -14.15 -28.99
CA LEU A 97 31.99 -13.44 -30.25
C LEU A 97 30.58 -13.74 -30.78
N LEU A 98 30.08 -14.99 -30.67
CA LEU A 98 28.69 -15.30 -31.00
C LEU A 98 27.71 -14.58 -30.07
N GLY A 99 27.93 -14.61 -28.75
CA GLY A 99 27.04 -13.97 -27.77
C GLY A 99 27.05 -12.44 -27.82
N ARG A 100 28.16 -11.81 -28.25
CA ARG A 100 28.27 -10.36 -28.41
C ARG A 100 27.58 -9.83 -29.66
N HIS A 101 27.50 -10.64 -30.72
CA HIS A 101 26.93 -10.23 -32.01
C HIS A 101 25.52 -10.78 -32.27
N TRP A 102 25.06 -11.75 -31.49
CA TRP A 102 23.65 -12.13 -31.47
C TRP A 102 22.84 -11.12 -30.65
N PRO A 103 21.78 -10.52 -31.19
CA PRO A 103 20.79 -9.86 -30.37
C PRO A 103 20.14 -10.92 -29.49
N HIS A 104 20.60 -11.05 -28.26
CA HIS A 104 19.79 -11.65 -27.22
C HIS A 104 18.62 -10.69 -26.97
N GLU A 105 17.51 -10.92 -27.66
CA GLU A 105 16.20 -10.56 -27.13
C GLU A 105 16.08 -11.29 -25.80
N THR A 106 16.52 -10.62 -24.74
CA THR A 106 16.20 -11.05 -23.39
C THR A 106 14.70 -10.90 -23.34
N PRO A 107 13.90 -11.99 -23.26
CA PRO A 107 12.46 -11.82 -23.15
C PRO A 107 12.26 -10.99 -21.89
N ALA A 108 11.73 -9.77 -22.07
CA ALA A 108 11.45 -8.90 -20.95
C ALA A 108 10.64 -9.71 -19.94
N PRO A 109 10.95 -9.65 -18.62
CA PRO A 109 10.15 -10.34 -17.63
C PRO A 109 8.68 -9.97 -17.89
N ALA A 110 7.85 -11.00 -18.09
CA ALA A 110 6.45 -10.78 -18.39
C ALA A 110 5.87 -9.86 -17.29
N PRO A 111 5.17 -8.78 -17.65
CA PRO A 111 4.62 -7.88 -16.66
C PRO A 111 3.73 -8.68 -15.71
N VAL A 112 3.93 -8.51 -14.40
CA VAL A 112 3.07 -9.13 -13.38
C VAL A 112 1.62 -8.82 -13.74
N SER A 113 0.76 -9.84 -13.85
CA SER A 113 -0.64 -9.61 -14.21
C SER A 113 -1.33 -8.74 -13.16
N ALA A 114 -2.32 -7.94 -13.56
CA ALA A 114 -3.09 -7.12 -12.63
C ALA A 114 -3.67 -7.98 -11.48
N ALA A 115 -4.20 -9.15 -11.81
CA ALA A 115 -4.71 -10.13 -10.84
C ALA A 115 -3.66 -10.63 -9.85
N ALA A 116 -2.41 -10.85 -10.29
CA ALA A 116 -1.33 -11.25 -9.40
C ALA A 116 -0.93 -10.11 -8.45
N ARG A 117 -0.91 -8.85 -8.94
CA ARG A 117 -0.63 -7.68 -8.08
C ARG A 117 -1.71 -7.45 -7.04
N GLU A 118 -2.98 -7.57 -7.44
CA GLU A 118 -4.13 -7.46 -6.55
C GLU A 118 -4.08 -8.52 -5.44
N ARG A 119 -3.79 -9.77 -5.79
CA ARG A 119 -3.65 -10.85 -4.80
C ARG A 119 -2.50 -10.62 -3.82
N ILE A 120 -1.34 -10.16 -4.32
CA ILE A 120 -0.20 -9.81 -3.47
C ILE A 120 -0.57 -8.66 -2.53
N LEU A 121 -1.31 -7.66 -3.02
CA LEU A 121 -1.79 -6.55 -2.21
C LEU A 121 -2.76 -7.03 -1.12
N LEU A 122 -3.75 -7.85 -1.45
CA LEU A 122 -4.72 -8.38 -0.47
C LEU A 122 -4.02 -9.18 0.62
N LEU A 123 -3.06 -10.04 0.26
CA LEU A 123 -2.24 -10.77 1.22
C LEU A 123 -1.46 -9.83 2.16
N ALA A 124 -0.78 -8.84 1.58
CA ALA A 124 0.06 -7.91 2.32
C ALA A 124 -0.76 -6.99 3.25
N VAL A 125 -1.93 -6.52 2.80
CA VAL A 125 -2.85 -5.73 3.63
C VAL A 125 -3.46 -6.59 4.73
N GLY A 126 -3.84 -7.84 4.44
CA GLY A 126 -4.38 -8.76 5.45
C GLY A 126 -3.39 -9.01 6.59
N ASP A 127 -2.14 -9.34 6.26
CA ASP A 127 -1.06 -9.55 7.23
C ASP A 127 -0.74 -8.26 8.02
N HIS A 128 -0.76 -7.09 7.37
CA HIS A 128 -0.58 -5.81 8.06
C HIS A 128 -1.68 -5.50 9.09
N LEU A 129 -2.93 -5.81 8.75
CA LEU A 129 -4.07 -5.61 9.64
C LEU A 129 -4.01 -6.56 10.84
N GLU A 130 -3.57 -7.81 10.65
CA GLU A 130 -3.38 -8.79 11.72
C GLU A 130 -2.31 -8.33 12.72
N ARG A 131 -1.16 -7.85 12.22
CA ARG A 131 -0.10 -7.26 13.07
C ARG A 131 -0.57 -6.01 13.81
N SER A 132 -1.34 -5.16 13.12
CA SER A 132 -1.93 -3.96 13.72
C SER A 132 -2.93 -4.33 14.83
N GLU A 133 -3.76 -5.36 14.61
CA GLU A 133 -4.68 -5.85 15.64
C GLU A 133 -3.92 -6.30 16.89
N MET A 134 -2.86 -7.10 16.73
CA MET A 134 -2.06 -7.60 17.85
C MET A 134 -1.56 -6.45 18.72
N LEU A 135 -0.97 -5.42 18.11
CA LEU A 135 -0.52 -4.21 18.82
C LEU A 135 -1.66 -3.51 19.56
N LEU A 136 -2.81 -3.33 18.90
CA LEU A 136 -3.97 -2.66 19.52
C LEU A 136 -4.51 -3.45 20.71
N VAL A 137 -4.55 -4.78 20.64
CA VAL A 137 -4.98 -5.64 21.75
C VAL A 137 -4.00 -5.54 22.92
N GLU A 138 -2.70 -5.53 22.65
CA GLU A 138 -1.67 -5.34 23.69
C GLU A 138 -1.83 -3.98 24.37
N LEU A 139 -2.00 -2.89 23.61
CA LEU A 139 -2.19 -1.55 24.14
C LEU A 139 -3.46 -1.42 24.98
N VAL A 140 -4.57 -2.02 24.55
CA VAL A 140 -5.82 -2.02 25.32
C VAL A 140 -5.67 -2.81 26.61
N THR A 141 -4.91 -3.90 26.60
CA THR A 141 -4.72 -4.78 27.76
C THR A 141 -3.62 -4.28 28.71
N ALA A 142 -2.75 -3.37 28.26
CA ALA A 142 -1.66 -2.81 29.05
C ALA A 142 -2.17 -2.07 30.32
N GLY A 143 -1.43 -2.22 31.42
CA GLY A 143 -1.60 -1.39 32.63
C GLY A 143 -2.87 -1.65 33.44
N ALA A 144 -3.42 -2.87 33.36
CA ALA A 144 -4.61 -3.27 34.12
C ALA A 144 -4.45 -3.18 35.66
N ASP A 145 -3.23 -3.03 36.15
CA ASP A 145 -2.87 -2.94 37.57
C ASP A 145 -2.61 -1.50 38.07
N GLY A 146 -2.82 -0.49 37.22
CA GLY A 146 -2.75 0.93 37.61
C GLY A 146 -1.35 1.47 37.86
N ARG A 147 -0.30 0.76 37.43
CA ARG A 147 1.10 1.21 37.50
C ARG A 147 1.56 1.79 36.16
N PRO A 148 2.64 2.61 36.15
CA PRO A 148 3.28 2.99 34.91
C PRO A 148 3.74 1.75 34.14
N VAL A 149 3.49 1.73 32.83
CA VAL A 149 3.82 0.59 31.95
C VAL A 149 4.92 1.02 30.99
N ASP A 150 5.90 0.15 30.83
CA ASP A 150 6.86 0.27 29.74
C ASP A 150 6.25 -0.27 28.45
N ILE A 151 6.16 0.58 27.44
CA ILE A 151 5.63 0.29 26.11
C ILE A 151 6.72 0.37 25.03
N SER A 152 8.00 0.36 25.40
CA SER A 152 9.13 0.43 24.45
C SER A 152 8.99 -0.56 23.30
N THR A 153 8.60 -1.81 23.58
CA THR A 153 8.34 -2.83 22.56
C THR A 153 7.20 -2.46 21.61
N GLN A 154 6.12 -1.87 22.13
CA GLN A 154 4.97 -1.43 21.35
C GLN A 154 5.30 -0.19 20.53
N GLN A 155 6.18 0.70 21.01
CA GLN A 155 6.67 1.83 20.23
C GLN A 155 7.47 1.38 19.01
N GLU A 156 8.45 0.50 19.22
CA GLU A 156 9.27 -0.05 18.14
C GLU A 156 8.38 -0.75 17.09
N TYR A 157 7.40 -1.53 17.56
CA TYR A 157 6.47 -2.20 16.66
C TYR A 157 5.53 -1.22 15.93
N ALA A 158 5.08 -0.15 16.61
CA ALA A 158 4.29 0.90 15.97
C ALA A 158 5.10 1.63 14.89
N GLU A 159 6.38 1.94 15.14
CA GLU A 159 7.28 2.57 14.16
C GLU A 159 7.43 1.73 12.89
N GLU A 160 7.64 0.41 13.03
CA GLU A 160 7.71 -0.52 11.90
C GLU A 160 6.41 -0.49 11.08
N LEU A 161 5.25 -0.53 11.75
CA LEU A 161 3.95 -0.54 11.10
C LEU A 161 3.63 0.76 10.36
N VAL A 162 4.11 1.93 10.81
CA VAL A 162 3.85 3.23 10.14
C VAL A 162 4.35 3.20 8.69
N GLY A 163 5.54 2.67 8.45
CA GLY A 163 6.14 2.63 7.11
C GLY A 163 5.31 1.80 6.13
N ALA A 164 4.97 0.58 6.53
CA ALA A 164 4.16 -0.33 5.73
C ALA A 164 2.73 0.22 5.51
N ASN A 165 2.15 0.82 6.56
CA ASN A 165 0.80 1.38 6.52
C ASN A 165 0.64 2.49 5.46
N ARG A 166 1.64 3.38 5.32
CA ARG A 166 1.64 4.43 4.29
C ARG A 166 1.67 3.85 2.88
N LEU A 167 2.51 2.84 2.66
CA LEU A 167 2.62 2.15 1.37
C LEU A 167 1.30 1.47 0.98
N TYR A 168 0.70 0.74 1.92
CA TYR A 168 -0.58 0.08 1.69
C TYR A 168 -1.69 1.07 1.44
N ARG A 169 -1.80 2.16 2.23
CA ARG A 169 -2.78 3.22 2.00
C ARG A 169 -2.67 3.79 0.59
N GLN A 170 -1.47 4.13 0.13
CA GLN A 170 -1.26 4.65 -1.22
C GLN A 170 -1.73 3.68 -2.31
N THR A 171 -1.56 2.38 -2.08
CA THR A 171 -1.93 1.35 -3.04
C THR A 171 -3.44 1.09 -3.05
N VAL A 172 -4.08 1.04 -1.87
CA VAL A 172 -5.54 0.83 -1.79
C VAL A 172 -6.35 2.05 -2.25
N VAL A 173 -5.81 3.27 -2.10
CA VAL A 173 -6.41 4.48 -2.70
C VAL A 173 -6.44 4.35 -4.22
N ARG A 174 -5.33 3.94 -4.84
CA ARG A 174 -5.27 3.72 -6.29
C ARG A 174 -6.16 2.56 -6.76
N ALA A 175 -6.43 1.60 -5.88
CA ALA A 175 -7.31 0.47 -6.17
C ALA A 175 -8.80 0.83 -5.99
N GLY A 176 -9.14 2.04 -5.53
CA GLY A 176 -10.53 2.45 -5.32
C GLY A 176 -11.19 1.77 -4.12
N GLU A 177 -10.44 1.46 -3.07
CA GLU A 177 -10.94 0.82 -1.84
C GLU A 177 -11.00 1.83 -0.67
N PRO A 178 -11.97 2.78 -0.67
CA PRO A 178 -11.99 3.91 0.27
C PRO A 178 -12.19 3.46 1.72
N GLY A 179 -12.94 2.38 1.96
CA GLY A 179 -13.14 1.83 3.30
C GLY A 179 -11.84 1.33 3.93
N VAL A 180 -11.00 0.64 3.15
CA VAL A 180 -9.68 0.17 3.59
C VAL A 180 -8.73 1.36 3.74
N ALA A 181 -8.74 2.29 2.79
CA ALA A 181 -7.91 3.50 2.84
C ALA A 181 -8.18 4.36 4.09
N GLY A 182 -9.45 4.55 4.43
CA GLY A 182 -9.87 5.30 5.62
C GLY A 182 -9.46 4.62 6.91
N LEU A 183 -9.60 3.30 7.00
CA LEU A 183 -9.10 2.54 8.14
C LEU A 183 -7.57 2.69 8.29
N LEU A 184 -6.81 2.53 7.21
CA LEU A 184 -5.35 2.68 7.22
C LEU A 184 -4.93 4.11 7.58
N ASP A 185 -5.69 5.14 7.19
CA ASP A 185 -5.44 6.53 7.62
C ASP A 185 -5.61 6.71 9.13
N GLU A 186 -6.70 6.17 9.69
CA GLU A 186 -6.92 6.25 11.13
C GLU A 186 -5.92 5.44 11.94
N LEU A 187 -5.55 4.25 11.44
CA LEU A 187 -4.44 3.47 11.98
C LEU A 187 -3.14 4.26 11.95
N GLU A 188 -2.82 4.98 10.86
CA GLU A 188 -1.58 5.77 10.79
C GLU A 188 -1.50 6.76 11.94
N ARG A 189 -2.58 7.52 12.17
CA ARG A 189 -2.61 8.56 13.21
C ARG A 189 -2.34 7.98 14.58
N LEU A 190 -2.92 6.82 14.88
CA LEU A 190 -2.71 6.13 16.15
C LEU A 190 -1.30 5.52 16.26
N LEU A 191 -0.81 4.86 15.20
CA LEU A 191 0.52 4.27 15.17
C LEU A 191 1.61 5.34 15.34
N VAL A 192 1.48 6.48 14.65
CA VAL A 192 2.40 7.63 14.79
C VAL A 192 2.33 8.20 16.20
N GLU A 193 1.14 8.30 16.78
CA GLU A 193 0.98 8.74 18.17
C GLU A 193 1.71 7.80 19.13
N VAL A 194 1.45 6.50 19.06
CA VAL A 194 2.09 5.49 19.93
C VAL A 194 3.61 5.50 19.75
N ALA A 195 4.10 5.55 18.51
CA ALA A 195 5.52 5.60 18.19
C ALA A 195 6.24 6.78 18.86
N HIS A 196 5.61 7.95 18.99
CA HIS A 196 6.25 9.17 19.53
C HIS A 196 5.92 9.47 21.00
N ARG A 197 5.26 8.56 21.72
CA ARG A 197 5.00 8.70 23.17
C ARG A 197 6.29 8.44 23.99
N PRO A 198 6.32 8.75 25.30
CA PRO A 198 7.41 8.26 26.15
C PRO A 198 7.28 6.74 26.36
N SER A 199 8.43 6.06 26.47
CA SER A 199 8.46 4.59 26.67
C SER A 199 7.82 4.15 27.97
N SER A 200 7.84 4.98 29.02
CA SER A 200 7.06 4.76 30.24
C SER A 200 5.81 5.63 30.23
N LEU A 201 4.64 5.00 30.17
CA LEU A 201 3.35 5.66 30.18
C LEU A 201 2.71 5.66 31.57
N SER A 202 2.09 6.77 31.94
CA SER A 202 1.23 6.81 33.11
C SER A 202 -0.11 6.09 32.84
N PRO A 203 -0.85 5.67 33.88
CA PRO A 203 -2.18 5.11 33.70
C PRO A 203 -3.16 6.04 32.97
N ALA A 204 -3.00 7.35 33.13
CA ALA A 204 -3.83 8.34 32.43
C ALA A 204 -3.51 8.39 30.93
N ASP A 205 -2.23 8.29 30.55
CA ASP A 205 -1.81 8.25 29.14
C ASP A 205 -2.30 6.98 28.45
N LEU A 206 -2.21 5.82 29.12
CA LEU A 206 -2.76 4.56 28.61
C LEU A 206 -4.28 4.62 28.45
N ALA A 207 -4.98 5.27 29.39
CA ALA A 207 -6.43 5.45 29.30
C ALA A 207 -6.82 6.35 28.11
N ASP A 208 -6.03 7.38 27.78
CA ASP A 208 -6.23 8.21 26.59
C ASP A 208 -6.07 7.39 25.30
N ILE A 209 -5.01 6.58 25.19
CA ILE A 209 -4.81 5.68 24.05
C ILE A 209 -5.97 4.68 23.92
N ARG A 210 -6.36 4.03 25.02
CA ARG A 210 -7.47 3.08 25.04
C ARG A 210 -8.78 3.74 24.59
N SER A 211 -9.07 4.92 25.12
CA SER A 211 -10.24 5.71 24.76
C SER A 211 -10.27 6.06 23.26
N ARG A 212 -9.12 6.38 22.65
CA ARG A 212 -9.02 6.62 21.20
C ARG A 212 -9.28 5.36 20.37
N ILE A 213 -8.75 4.21 20.80
CA ILE A 213 -8.98 2.91 20.14
C ILE A 213 -10.47 2.54 20.20
N GLU A 214 -11.10 2.72 21.35
CA GLU A 214 -12.51 2.38 21.60
C GLU A 214 -13.48 3.35 20.93
N SER A 215 -13.29 4.67 21.08
CA SER A 215 -14.17 5.69 20.51
C SER A 215 -14.25 5.64 18.99
N ARG A 216 -13.17 5.25 18.34
CA ARG A 216 -13.11 5.03 16.89
C ARG A 216 -13.50 3.61 16.49
N GLY A 217 -13.75 2.71 17.44
CA GLY A 217 -14.01 1.29 17.18
C GLY A 217 -12.93 0.63 16.31
N LEU A 218 -11.66 1.03 16.49
CA LEU A 218 -10.58 0.66 15.57
C LEU A 218 -10.35 -0.86 15.55
N LEU A 219 -10.28 -1.50 16.72
CA LEU A 219 -10.14 -2.96 16.82
C LEU A 219 -11.24 -3.72 16.06
N PHE A 220 -12.49 -3.27 16.20
CA PHE A 220 -13.61 -3.89 15.49
C PHE A 220 -13.50 -3.70 13.98
N ARG A 221 -13.19 -2.48 13.52
CA ARG A 221 -13.05 -2.20 12.09
C ARG A 221 -11.87 -2.94 11.46
N VAL A 222 -10.74 -3.04 12.16
CA VAL A 222 -9.59 -3.86 11.73
C VAL A 222 -10.04 -5.30 11.48
N ARG A 223 -10.71 -5.93 12.43
CA ARG A 223 -11.22 -7.31 12.29
C ARG A 223 -12.18 -7.48 11.11
N VAL A 224 -13.11 -6.54 10.93
CA VAL A 224 -14.09 -6.58 9.84
C VAL A 224 -13.38 -6.48 8.49
N ILE A 225 -12.49 -5.50 8.33
CA ILE A 225 -11.75 -5.31 7.08
C ILE A 225 -10.80 -6.48 6.82
N GLU A 226 -10.10 -6.98 7.84
CA GLU A 226 -9.25 -8.17 7.70
C GLU A 226 -10.05 -9.37 7.18
N THR A 227 -11.24 -9.60 7.75
CA THR A 227 -12.14 -10.68 7.28
C THR A 227 -12.55 -10.48 5.82
N GLN A 228 -12.93 -9.25 5.43
CA GLN A 228 -13.29 -8.94 4.05
C GLN A 228 -12.12 -9.13 3.08
N VAL A 229 -10.92 -8.69 3.46
CA VAL A 229 -9.69 -8.87 2.66
C VAL A 229 -9.37 -10.35 2.48
N ARG A 230 -9.50 -11.18 3.53
CA ARG A 230 -9.30 -12.64 3.44
C ARG A 230 -10.34 -13.31 2.54
N GLU A 231 -11.60 -12.88 2.55
CA GLU A 231 -12.61 -13.42 1.64
C GLU A 231 -12.33 -13.03 0.18
N LYS A 232 -12.00 -11.76 -0.09
CA LYS A 232 -11.56 -11.29 -1.41
C LYS A 232 -10.34 -12.05 -1.93
N GLU A 233 -9.38 -12.35 -1.05
CA GLU A 233 -8.19 -13.14 -1.39
C GLU A 233 -8.56 -14.58 -1.83
N LYS A 234 -9.49 -15.23 -1.12
CA LYS A 234 -9.99 -16.57 -1.46
C LYS A 234 -10.72 -16.56 -2.81
N GLU A 235 -11.54 -15.55 -3.08
CA GLU A 235 -12.26 -15.39 -4.35
C GLU A 235 -11.31 -15.14 -5.52
N SER A 236 -10.32 -14.27 -5.35
CA SER A 236 -9.26 -14.02 -6.34
C SER A 236 -8.47 -15.30 -6.64
N THR A 237 -8.16 -16.08 -5.61
CA THR A 237 -7.46 -17.37 -5.75
C THR A 237 -8.28 -18.41 -6.53
N LYS A 238 -9.59 -18.51 -6.26
CA LYS A 238 -10.50 -19.42 -6.99
C LYS A 238 -10.65 -19.02 -8.45
N THR A 239 -10.78 -17.73 -8.73
CA THR A 239 -10.90 -17.20 -10.10
C THR A 239 -9.64 -17.51 -10.92
N ALA A 240 -8.45 -17.31 -10.34
CA ALA A 240 -7.19 -17.66 -10.98
C ALA A 240 -7.03 -19.17 -11.25
N ALA A 241 -7.56 -20.02 -10.37
CA ALA A 241 -7.56 -21.47 -10.55
C ALA A 241 -8.55 -21.93 -11.64
N GLY A 242 -9.74 -21.31 -11.72
CA GLY A 242 -10.74 -21.61 -12.75
C GLY A 242 -10.29 -21.26 -14.17
N ILE A 243 -9.55 -20.15 -14.34
CA ILE A 243 -8.97 -19.75 -15.63
C ILE A 243 -7.95 -20.79 -16.13
N LYS A 244 -7.26 -21.50 -15.23
CA LYS A 244 -6.29 -22.56 -15.58
C LYS A 244 -6.92 -23.88 -16.04
N VAL A 245 -8.23 -24.09 -15.84
CA VAL A 245 -8.93 -25.34 -16.19
C VAL A 245 -9.61 -25.25 -17.57
N VAL A 246 -9.72 -24.05 -18.14
CA VAL A 246 -10.39 -23.77 -19.42
C VAL A 246 -9.38 -23.51 -20.57
N SER A 247 -8.08 -23.63 -20.31
CA SER A 247 -7.00 -23.60 -21.33
C SER A 247 -6.28 -24.94 -21.38
#